data_AF-A0A498S8Q1-F1
#
_entry.id   AF-A0A498S8Q1-F1
#
_cell.length_a   1.000
_cell.length_b   1.000
_cell.length_c   1.000
_cell.angle_alpha   90.00
_cell.angle_beta   90.00
_cell.angle_gamma   90.00
#
_symmetry.space_group_name_H-M   'P 1'
#
loop_
_entity.id
_entity.type
_entity.pdbx_description
1 polymer ?
#
loop_
_entity_poly.entity_id
_entity_poly.type
_entity_poly.pdbx_seq_one_letter_code
_entity_poly.pdbx_strand_id
1 'polypeptide(L)'
;MWRSWIDLLLLFALFRSSYLSSSDQKINLFNEDDSRSRLVMLDGNMYFHAAREKNISFIAGTGGSIYFGEKNLMLLPELTESEVMKKELDKTKGRVHQLVRMTNLFKQQIKLKSGDVAALNRKVS
;
A
#
# COMPACT_ATOMS: atom_id res chain seq x y z
N MET A 1 -1.07 69.73 6.36
CA MET A 1 -0.47 68.72 5.46
C MET A 1 -0.09 67.40 6.15
N TRP A 2 -0.11 67.27 7.49
CA TRP A 2 0.26 66.01 8.18
C TRP A 2 -0.83 64.94 8.28
N ARG A 3 -2.12 65.31 8.18
CA ARG A 3 -3.24 64.34 8.22
C ARG A 3 -3.20 63.35 7.05
N SER A 4 -2.81 63.81 5.87
CA SER A 4 -2.74 62.99 4.65
C SER A 4 -1.71 61.86 4.73
N TRP A 5 -0.63 62.03 5.50
CA TRP A 5 0.41 61.01 5.64
C TRP A 5 -0.02 59.89 6.60
N ILE A 6 -0.83 60.24 7.60
CA ILE A 6 -1.43 59.28 8.54
C ILE A 6 -2.47 58.43 7.81
N ASP A 7 -3.29 59.04 6.94
CA ASP A 7 -4.26 58.33 6.12
C ASP A 7 -3.58 57.36 5.14
N LEU A 8 -2.41 57.74 4.58
CA LEU A 8 -1.64 56.89 3.69
C LEU A 8 -0.99 55.71 4.43
N LEU A 9 -0.50 55.94 5.65
CA LEU A 9 0.02 54.89 6.53
C LEU A 9 -1.07 53.94 7.00
N LEU A 10 -2.28 54.44 7.30
CA LEU A 10 -3.44 53.63 7.62
C LEU A 10 -3.89 52.79 6.44
N LEU A 11 -3.88 53.35 5.22
CA LEU A 11 -4.13 52.58 4.00
C LEU A 11 -3.08 51.48 3.81
N PHE A 12 -1.79 51.78 3.97
CA PHE A 12 -0.73 50.78 3.88
C PHE A 12 -0.81 49.70 4.97
N ALA A 13 -1.21 50.06 6.19
CA ALA A 13 -1.39 49.11 7.29
C ALA A 13 -2.60 48.20 7.05
N LEU A 14 -3.71 48.74 6.54
CA LEU A 14 -4.91 47.96 6.18
C LEU A 14 -4.63 47.04 5.00
N PHE A 15 -3.87 47.50 3.99
CA PHE A 15 -3.42 46.67 2.86
C PHE A 15 -2.47 45.56 3.30
N ARG A 16 -1.49 45.83 4.20
CA ARG A 16 -0.62 44.75 4.72
C ARG A 16 -1.39 43.70 5.51
N SER A 17 -2.44 44.09 6.23
CA SER A 17 -3.27 43.15 7.00
C SER A 17 -4.09 42.21 6.10
N SER A 18 -4.42 42.60 4.87
CA SER A 18 -5.17 41.74 3.94
C SER A 18 -4.28 40.72 3.21
N TYR A 19 -2.96 40.93 3.22
CA TYR A 19 -1.96 40.06 2.59
C TYR A 19 -1.30 39.07 3.55
N LEU A 20 -1.69 39.05 4.83
CA LEU A 20 -1.36 37.94 5.72
C LEU A 20 -2.26 36.75 5.33
N SER A 21 -1.94 36.17 4.16
CA SER A 21 -2.43 34.86 3.76
C SER A 21 -2.16 33.93 4.92
N SER A 22 -3.21 33.30 5.42
CA SER A 22 -3.25 32.43 6.60
C SER A 22 -2.51 31.12 6.36
N SER A 23 -1.23 31.21 6.01
CA SER A 23 -0.31 30.11 5.72
C SER A 23 -0.06 29.21 6.94
N ASP A 24 -0.52 29.62 8.13
CA ASP A 24 -0.35 28.88 9.38
C ASP A 24 -1.57 28.03 9.77
N GLN A 25 -2.56 27.88 8.88
CA GLN A 25 -3.54 26.81 9.05
C GLN A 25 -2.83 25.48 8.80
N LYS A 26 -2.22 24.92 9.84
CA LYS A 26 -1.70 23.56 9.87
C LYS A 26 -2.86 22.62 9.51
N ILE A 27 -2.94 22.25 8.23
CA ILE A 27 -3.96 21.35 7.72
C ILE A 27 -3.70 20.00 8.37
N ASN A 28 -4.51 19.65 9.37
CA ASN A 28 -4.43 18.35 10.02
C ASN A 28 -5.08 17.30 9.12
N LEU A 29 -4.31 16.82 8.15
CA LEU A 29 -4.77 15.89 7.12
C LEU A 29 -5.26 14.55 7.70
N PHE A 30 -4.79 14.18 8.88
CA PHE A 30 -5.06 12.93 9.58
C PHE A 30 -5.99 13.09 10.78
N ASN A 31 -6.78 14.17 10.81
CA ASN A 31 -7.82 14.31 11.81
C ASN A 31 -8.97 13.31 11.52
N GLU A 32 -9.10 12.28 12.36
CA GLU A 32 -10.14 11.24 12.22
C GLU A 32 -11.56 11.77 12.48
N ASP A 33 -11.68 12.90 13.19
CA ASP A 33 -12.96 13.57 13.46
C ASP A 33 -13.33 14.59 12.37
N ASP A 34 -12.56 14.68 11.28
CA ASP A 34 -12.87 15.59 10.19
C ASP A 34 -14.13 15.11 9.45
N SER A 35 -15.13 15.99 9.43
CA SER A 35 -16.41 15.76 8.75
C SER A 35 -16.37 16.13 7.27
N ARG A 36 -15.29 16.75 6.77
CA ARG A 36 -15.20 17.28 5.41
C ARG A 36 -14.19 16.51 4.56
N SER A 37 -14.69 15.90 3.47
CA SER A 37 -13.81 15.40 2.42
C SER A 37 -13.19 16.57 1.66
N ARG A 38 -11.91 16.47 1.30
CA ARG A 38 -11.16 17.55 0.64
C ARG A 38 -10.04 17.04 -0.24
N LEU A 39 -9.72 17.81 -1.28
CA LEU A 39 -8.50 17.68 -2.07
C LEU A 39 -7.55 18.81 -1.64
N VAL A 40 -6.34 18.46 -1.21
CA VAL A 40 -5.35 19.42 -0.70
C VAL A 40 -4.02 19.21 -1.41
N MET A 41 -3.33 20.30 -1.75
CA MET A 41 -1.93 20.26 -2.20
C MET A 41 -1.01 20.71 -1.07
N LEU A 42 -0.10 19.84 -0.63
CA LEU A 42 0.89 20.11 0.42
C LEU A 42 2.27 19.65 -0.07
N ASP A 43 3.26 20.54 -0.03
CA ASP A 43 4.65 20.25 -0.44
C ASP A 43 4.77 19.58 -1.82
N GLY A 44 3.94 20.02 -2.77
CA GLY A 44 3.89 19.46 -4.14
C GLY A 44 3.14 18.14 -4.28
N ASN A 45 2.61 17.58 -3.19
CA ASN A 45 1.82 16.35 -3.21
C ASN A 45 0.31 16.67 -3.19
N MET A 46 -0.48 15.94 -3.97
CA MET A 46 -1.94 16.00 -3.92
C MET A 46 -2.50 14.93 -3.00
N TYR A 47 -3.28 15.34 -2.02
CA TYR A 47 -3.93 14.47 -1.04
C TYR A 47 -5.45 14.49 -1.23
N PHE A 48 -6.02 13.31 -1.46
CA PHE A 48 -7.45 13.09 -1.37
C PHE A 48 -7.77 12.60 0.05
N HIS A 49 -8.42 13.43 0.84
CA HIS A 49 -8.87 13.08 2.18
C HIS A 49 -10.38 12.77 2.15
N ALA A 50 -10.74 11.56 2.57
CA ALA A 50 -12.12 11.18 2.83
C ALA A 50 -12.46 11.49 4.28
N ALA A 51 -13.56 12.20 4.51
CA ALA A 51 -14.10 12.35 5.85
C ALA A 51 -14.52 11.01 6.46
N ARG A 52 -14.72 11.00 7.77
CA ARG A 52 -15.23 9.83 8.50
C ARG A 52 -16.48 9.26 7.83
N GLU A 53 -16.47 7.94 7.61
CA GLU A 53 -17.55 7.18 6.97
C GLU A 53 -17.90 7.67 5.54
N LYS A 54 -16.95 8.32 4.86
CA LYS A 54 -17.06 8.70 3.44
C LYS A 54 -16.02 7.95 2.62
N ASN A 55 -16.32 7.82 1.33
CA ASN A 55 -15.45 7.20 0.34
C ASN A 55 -14.91 8.23 -0.65
N ILE A 56 -13.75 7.95 -1.22
CA ILE A 56 -13.28 8.60 -2.44
C ILE A 56 -13.58 7.65 -3.59
N SER A 57 -14.33 8.13 -4.59
CA SER A 57 -14.70 7.35 -5.76
C SER A 57 -14.23 8.07 -7.02
N PHE A 58 -13.57 7.32 -7.91
CA PHE A 58 -13.16 7.78 -9.22
C PHE A 58 -13.99 7.00 -10.25
N ILE A 59 -14.71 7.72 -11.11
CA ILE A 59 -15.61 7.13 -12.11
C ILE A 59 -15.14 7.61 -13.48
N ALA A 60 -14.82 6.67 -14.37
CA ALA A 60 -14.55 6.96 -15.76
C ALA A 60 -15.82 6.77 -16.60
N GLY A 61 -16.06 7.68 -17.54
CA GLY A 61 -17.14 7.55 -18.52
C GLY A 61 -16.83 6.50 -19.59
N THR A 62 -17.77 6.30 -20.52
CA THR A 62 -17.60 5.37 -21.65
C THR A 62 -16.37 5.73 -22.48
N GLY A 63 -15.45 4.78 -22.65
CA GLY A 63 -14.17 4.99 -23.34
C GLY A 63 -13.08 5.68 -22.51
N GLY A 64 -13.39 6.10 -21.28
CA GLY A 64 -12.42 6.60 -20.32
C GLY A 64 -11.70 5.48 -19.57
N SER A 65 -10.54 5.78 -19.01
CA SER A 65 -9.79 4.85 -18.15
C SER A 65 -9.02 5.64 -17.09
N ILE A 66 -8.85 5.06 -15.92
CA ILE A 66 -8.09 5.66 -14.82
C ILE A 66 -6.73 4.98 -14.77
N TYR A 67 -5.66 5.77 -14.76
CA TYR A 67 -4.29 5.27 -14.72
C TYR A 67 -3.60 5.72 -13.44
N PHE A 68 -2.77 4.84 -12.89
CA PHE A 68 -1.80 5.17 -11.85
C PHE A 68 -0.38 4.98 -12.40
N GLY A 69 0.29 6.09 -12.71
CA GLY A 69 1.46 6.06 -13.59
C GLY A 69 1.06 5.55 -14.97
N GLU A 70 1.74 4.50 -15.44
CA GLU A 70 1.46 3.86 -16.74
C GLU A 70 0.44 2.71 -16.65
N LYS A 71 -0.10 2.42 -15.45
CA LYS A 71 -0.96 1.25 -15.21
C LYS A 71 -2.44 1.62 -15.24
N ASN A 72 -3.21 0.97 -16.12
CA ASN A 72 -4.66 1.09 -16.13
C ASN A 72 -5.26 0.36 -14.92
N LEU A 73 -5.97 1.09 -14.06
CA LEU A 73 -6.58 0.54 -12.84
C LEU A 73 -7.71 -0.45 -13.13
N MET A 74 -8.32 -0.40 -14.32
CA MET A 74 -9.35 -1.36 -14.73
C MET A 74 -8.79 -2.76 -15.05
N LEU A 75 -7.47 -2.88 -15.23
CA LEU A 75 -6.79 -4.14 -15.52
C LEU A 75 -6.15 -4.77 -14.26
N LEU A 76 -6.34 -4.15 -13.09
CA LEU A 76 -5.86 -4.74 -11.85
C LEU A 76 -6.73 -5.94 -11.50
N PRO A 77 -6.13 -7.08 -11.12
CA PRO A 77 -6.90 -8.24 -10.67
C PRO A 77 -7.72 -7.84 -9.46
N GLU A 78 -8.96 -8.35 -9.38
CA GLU A 78 -9.77 -8.14 -8.19
C GLU A 78 -9.08 -8.73 -6.96
N LEU A 79 -9.30 -8.13 -5.79
CA LEU A 79 -8.72 -8.60 -4.53
C LEU A 79 -9.07 -10.08 -4.27
N THR A 80 -10.26 -10.50 -4.70
CA THR A 80 -10.75 -11.89 -4.68
C THR A 80 -9.86 -12.84 -5.47
N GLU A 81 -9.41 -12.46 -6.67
CA GLU A 81 -8.50 -13.27 -7.50
C GLU A 81 -7.13 -13.40 -6.83
N SER A 82 -6.64 -12.32 -6.21
CA SER A 82 -5.38 -12.33 -5.45
C SER A 82 -5.47 -13.26 -4.22
N GLU A 83 -6.61 -13.30 -3.52
CA GLU A 83 -6.85 -14.20 -2.40
C GLU A 83 -6.91 -15.67 -2.82
N VAL A 84 -7.59 -15.95 -3.94
CA VAL A 84 -7.63 -17.29 -4.54
C VAL A 84 -6.23 -17.75 -4.90
N MET A 85 -5.46 -16.92 -5.59
CA MET A 85 -4.09 -17.23 -5.98
C MET A 85 -3.19 -17.49 -4.75
N LYS A 86 -3.34 -16.71 -3.68
CA LYS A 86 -2.63 -16.92 -2.41
C LYS A 86 -2.98 -18.27 -1.79
N LYS A 87 -4.26 -18.65 -1.80
CA LYS A 87 -4.72 -19.94 -1.27
C LYS A 87 -4.18 -21.12 -2.06
N GLU A 88 -4.13 -21.02 -3.39
CA GLU A 88 -3.55 -22.06 -4.24
C GLU A 88 -2.03 -22.20 -4.04
N LEU A 89 -1.34 -21.07 -3.86
CA LEU A 89 0.08 -21.05 -3.54
C LEU A 89 0.38 -21.76 -2.22
N ASP A 90 -0.40 -21.48 -1.17
CA ASP A 90 -0.25 -22.11 0.14
C ASP A 90 -0.49 -23.63 0.09
N LYS A 91 -1.51 -24.06 -0.67
CA LYS A 91 -1.78 -25.49 -0.92
C LYS A 91 -0.61 -26.17 -1.61
N THR A 92 -0.02 -25.49 -2.59
CA THR A 92 1.12 -26.00 -3.37
C THR A 92 2.37 -26.11 -2.50
N LYS A 93 2.63 -25.11 -1.66
CA LYS A 93 3.72 -25.13 -0.67
C LYS A 93 3.58 -26.32 0.30
N GLY A 94 2.38 -26.59 0.80
CA GLY A 94 2.11 -27.74 1.66
C GLY A 94 2.43 -29.09 0.99
N ARG A 95 2.05 -29.26 -0.28
CA ARG A 95 2.35 -30.46 -1.08
C ARG A 95 3.85 -30.65 -1.30
N VAL A 96 4.57 -29.58 -1.62
CA VAL A 96 6.02 -29.62 -1.79
C VAL A 96 6.71 -30.04 -0.50
N HIS A 97 6.27 -29.49 0.64
CA HIS A 97 6.84 -29.87 1.94
C HIS A 97 6.60 -31.35 2.28
N GLN A 98 5.42 -31.88 1.97
CA GLN A 98 5.12 -33.31 2.14
C GLN A 98 6.01 -34.19 1.25
N LEU A 99 6.18 -33.80 -0.02
CA LEU A 99 7.03 -34.53 -0.96
C LEU A 99 8.48 -34.58 -0.46
N VAL A 100 9.03 -33.44 -0.03
CA VAL A 100 10.38 -33.36 0.55
C VAL A 100 10.53 -34.29 1.76
N ARG A 101 9.51 -34.35 2.64
CA ARG A 101 9.52 -35.25 3.80
C ARG A 101 9.54 -36.72 3.37
N MET A 102 8.72 -37.11 2.39
CA MET A 102 8.70 -38.48 1.87
C MET A 102 10.05 -38.86 1.25
N THR A 103 10.65 -37.99 0.44
CA THR A 103 11.98 -38.23 -0.15
C THR A 103 13.05 -38.44 0.91
N ASN A 104 13.01 -37.67 2.00
CA ASN A 104 13.95 -37.84 3.11
C ASN A 104 13.79 -39.18 3.83
N LEU A 105 12.55 -39.62 4.08
CA LEU A 105 12.27 -40.93 4.68
C LEU A 105 12.75 -42.07 3.77
N PHE A 106 12.48 -41.97 2.48
CA PHE A 106 12.92 -42.96 1.50
C PHE A 106 14.44 -43.07 1.45
N LYS A 107 15.13 -41.92 1.47
CA LYS A 107 16.60 -41.87 1.55
C LYS A 107 17.14 -42.55 2.82
N GLN A 108 16.49 -42.36 3.96
CA GLN A 108 16.87 -43.04 5.21
C GLN A 108 16.66 -44.55 5.14
N GLN A 109 15.52 -45.02 4.60
CA GLN A 109 15.25 -46.44 4.43
C GLN A 109 16.26 -47.14 3.51
N ILE A 110 16.63 -46.50 2.40
CA ILE A 110 17.69 -47.02 1.51
C ILE A 110 19.02 -47.13 2.27
N LYS A 111 19.39 -46.09 3.04
CA LYS A 111 20.64 -46.08 3.80
C LYS A 111 20.69 -47.20 4.85
N LEU A 112 19.58 -47.44 5.56
CA LEU A 112 19.48 -48.53 6.54
C LEU A 112 19.60 -49.91 5.86
N LYS A 113 18.81 -50.15 4.81
CA LYS A 113 18.87 -51.41 4.05
C LYS A 113 20.25 -51.68 3.45
N SER A 114 20.91 -50.65 2.94
CA SER A 114 22.29 -50.76 2.42
C SER A 114 23.29 -51.14 3.52
N GLY A 115 23.11 -50.62 4.74
CA GLY A 115 23.95 -50.96 5.89
C GLY A 115 23.77 -52.42 6.33
N ASP A 116 22.52 -52.89 6.36
CA ASP A 116 22.21 -54.28 6.72
C ASP A 116 22.81 -55.28 5.72
N VAL A 117 22.73 -54.98 4.41
CA VAL A 117 23.33 -55.80 3.36
C VAL A 117 24.86 -55.83 3.48
N ALA A 118 25.49 -54.70 3.78
CA ALA A 118 26.93 -54.64 3.99
C ALA A 118 27.38 -55.44 5.23
N ALA A 119 26.61 -55.39 6.32
CA ALA A 119 26.87 -56.15 7.54
C ALA A 119 26.68 -57.66 7.32
N LEU A 120 25.66 -58.06 6.55
CA LEU A 120 25.41 -59.45 6.21
C LEU A 120 26.56 -60.04 5.37
N ASN A 121 27.01 -59.35 4.32
CA ASN A 121 28.12 -59.81 3.49
C ASN A 121 29.42 -60.02 4.29
N ARG A 122 29.68 -59.18 5.29
CA ARG A 122 30.87 -59.30 6.14
C ARG A 122 30.84 -60.52 7.09
N LYS A 123 29.66 -61.12 7.28
CA LYS A 123 29.46 -62.28 8.17
C LYS A 123 29.50 -63.62 7.42
N VAL A 124 29.44 -63.59 6.09
CA VAL A 124 29.37 -64.77 5.20
C VAL A 124 30.70 -64.98 4.43
N SER A 125 31.58 -63.98 4.39
CA SER A 125 33.01 -64.13 4.06
C SER A 125 33.83 -64.50 5.28
#